data_AF-A0A0G9HAH3-F1
#
_entry.id   AF-A0A0G9HAH3-F1
#
_cell.length_a   1.000
_cell.length_b   1.000
_cell.length_c   1.000
_cell.angle_alpha   90.00
_cell.angle_beta   90.00
_cell.angle_gamma   90.00
#
_symmetry.space_group_name_H-M   'P 1'
#
loop_
_entity.id
_entity.type
_entity.pdbx_description
1 polymer ?
#
loop_
_entity_poly.entity_id
_entity_poly.type
_entity_poly.pdbx_seq_one_letter_code
_entity_poly.pdbx_strand_id
1 'polypeptide(L)'
;MNRRPYVFVALLLLAGAAPAQDYPRTPAEYLQRMDANGDGRIDEAEYVRYMSQGFLRMDVNGDGVIDANDGPMRPGARPIHLDEFQRNLIRQFHKLDRNKDGYLNAKELSQPPM
;
A
#
# COMPACT_ATOMS: atom_id res chain seq x y z
N MET A 1 21.36 2.67 -23.39
CA MET A 1 20.41 1.62 -23.84
C MET A 1 20.18 0.68 -22.66
N ASN A 2 18.92 0.28 -22.41
CA ASN A 2 18.45 -0.77 -21.48
C ASN A 2 17.96 -0.32 -20.09
N ARG A 3 16.80 0.35 -20.06
CA ARG A 3 15.91 0.35 -18.88
C ARG A 3 14.98 -0.86 -19.03
N ARG A 4 15.07 -1.83 -18.12
CA ARG A 4 14.10 -2.94 -18.03
C ARG A 4 12.98 -2.50 -17.08
N PRO A 5 11.77 -2.20 -17.55
CA PRO A 5 10.65 -1.87 -16.68
C PRO A 5 10.16 -3.15 -16.03
N TYR A 6 10.36 -3.29 -14.73
CA TYR A 6 9.68 -4.33 -13.95
C TYR A 6 8.24 -3.89 -13.76
N VAL A 7 7.39 -4.38 -14.66
CA VAL A 7 5.93 -4.31 -14.61
C VAL A 7 5.49 -5.20 -13.45
N PHE A 8 4.93 -4.62 -12.38
CA PHE A 8 4.09 -5.38 -11.47
C PHE A 8 2.86 -5.83 -12.25
N VAL A 9 2.81 -7.13 -12.56
CA VAL A 9 1.68 -7.75 -13.23
C VAL A 9 0.52 -7.83 -12.24
N ALA A 10 -0.46 -6.95 -12.40
CA ALA A 10 -1.83 -7.18 -11.94
C ALA A 10 -2.71 -7.32 -13.19
N LEU A 11 -2.97 -8.57 -13.57
CA LEU A 11 -3.86 -8.91 -14.67
C LEU A 11 -5.31 -8.94 -14.15
N LEU A 12 -6.11 -7.95 -14.55
CA LEU A 12 -7.57 -8.02 -14.54
C LEU A 12 -8.12 -7.11 -15.65
N LEU A 13 -8.49 -7.76 -16.76
CA LEU A 13 -9.26 -7.17 -17.85
C LEU A 13 -10.68 -6.89 -17.38
N LEU A 14 -11.07 -5.62 -17.32
CA LEU A 14 -12.47 -5.17 -17.45
C LEU A 14 -12.46 -3.82 -18.17
N ALA A 15 -13.00 -3.82 -19.39
CA ALA A 15 -13.18 -2.64 -20.21
C ALA A 15 -14.27 -1.74 -19.59
N GLY A 16 -13.86 -0.55 -19.16
CA GLY A 16 -14.73 0.53 -18.70
C GLY A 16 -13.85 1.69 -18.29
N ALA A 17 -14.08 2.88 -18.84
CA ALA A 17 -13.32 4.09 -18.54
C ALA A 17 -13.50 4.47 -17.06
N ALA A 18 -12.69 3.87 -16.18
CA ALA A 18 -12.50 4.34 -14.81
C ALA A 18 -11.59 5.58 -14.87
N PRO A 19 -11.87 6.65 -14.09
CA PRO A 19 -10.90 7.73 -13.94
C PRO A 19 -9.55 7.11 -13.60
N ALA A 20 -8.52 7.47 -14.38
CA ALA A 20 -7.16 7.00 -14.21
C ALA A 20 -6.85 7.01 -12.72
N GLN A 21 -6.70 5.82 -12.13
CA GLN A 21 -6.33 5.68 -10.73
C GLN A 21 -4.98 6.39 -10.62
N ASP A 22 -4.99 7.61 -10.06
CA ASP A 22 -3.85 8.49 -10.02
C ASP A 22 -2.92 7.98 -8.93
N TYR A 23 -2.32 6.82 -9.17
CA TYR A 23 -1.31 6.26 -8.31
C TYR A 23 -0.10 7.20 -8.34
N PRO A 24 0.49 7.52 -7.17
CA PRO A 24 1.73 8.28 -7.13
C PRO A 24 2.78 7.59 -8.01
N ARG A 25 3.23 8.34 -9.01
CA ARG A 25 4.19 7.92 -10.05
C ARG A 25 5.63 8.13 -9.59
N THR A 26 5.81 8.93 -8.54
CA THR A 26 7.12 9.20 -7.95
C THR A 26 7.11 8.99 -6.43
N PRO A 27 8.27 8.68 -5.84
CA PRO A 27 8.43 8.65 -4.39
C PRO A 27 8.06 9.97 -3.70
N ALA A 28 8.27 11.11 -4.38
CA ALA A 28 7.90 12.42 -3.88
C ALA A 28 6.37 12.61 -3.79
N GLU A 29 5.62 12.15 -4.79
CA GLU A 29 4.14 12.16 -4.74
C GLU A 29 3.62 11.19 -3.67
N TYR A 30 4.30 10.06 -3.47
CA TYR A 30 3.98 9.14 -2.37
C TYR A 30 4.18 9.81 -1.02
N LEU A 31 5.31 10.50 -0.84
CA LEU A 31 5.62 11.23 0.38
C LEU A 31 4.58 12.32 0.66
N GLN A 32 4.26 13.16 -0.33
CA GLN A 32 3.24 14.22 -0.19
C GLN A 32 1.84 13.71 0.20
N ARG A 33 1.48 12.48 -0.16
CA ARG A 33 0.16 11.90 0.16
C ARG A 33 0.11 11.20 1.51
N MET A 34 1.25 10.74 2.01
CA MET A 34 1.36 9.97 3.25
C MET A 34 1.78 10.82 4.44
N ASP A 35 2.71 11.76 4.22
CA ASP A 35 3.22 12.71 5.20
C ASP A 35 2.09 13.65 5.62
N ALA A 36 1.42 13.30 6.71
CA ALA A 36 0.25 14.03 7.18
C ALA A 36 0.63 15.13 8.16
N ASN A 37 1.76 14.98 8.84
CA ASN A 37 2.29 15.97 9.77
C ASN A 37 3.13 17.06 9.07
N GLY A 38 3.56 16.84 7.82
CA GLY A 38 4.28 17.79 6.98
C GLY A 38 5.76 17.92 7.32
N ASP A 39 6.38 16.92 7.96
CA ASP A 39 7.77 16.97 8.38
C ASP A 39 8.77 16.48 7.32
N GLY A 40 8.27 16.11 6.13
CA GLY A 40 9.07 15.74 4.97
C GLY A 40 9.54 14.29 4.96
N ARG A 41 8.98 13.46 5.84
CA ARG A 41 9.24 12.02 5.96
C ARG A 41 7.95 11.32 6.40
N ILE A 42 7.96 10.00 6.50
CA ILE A 42 6.79 9.21 6.87
C ILE A 42 7.14 8.38 8.09
N ASP A 43 6.38 8.54 9.17
CA ASP A 43 6.49 7.64 10.33
C ASP A 43 5.70 6.32 10.14
N GLU A 44 5.93 5.35 11.02
CA GLU A 44 5.25 4.04 10.94
C GLU A 44 3.72 4.17 10.96
N ALA A 45 3.18 5.07 11.79
CA ALA A 45 1.74 5.24 11.93
C ALA A 45 1.12 5.87 10.68
N GLU A 46 1.80 6.84 10.06
CA GLU A 46 1.41 7.43 8.79
C GLU A 46 1.41 6.41 7.67
N TYR A 47 2.47 5.59 7.60
CA TYR A 47 2.57 4.50 6.63
C TYR A 47 1.44 3.48 6.78
N VAL A 48 1.23 2.98 8.00
CA VAL A 48 0.18 1.99 8.31
C VAL A 48 -1.20 2.57 8.04
N ARG A 49 -1.48 3.80 8.47
CA ARG A 49 -2.77 4.47 8.26
C ARG A 49 -3.08 4.64 6.78
N TYR A 50 -2.13 5.14 5.99
CA TYR A 50 -2.35 5.37 4.56
C TYR A 50 -2.55 4.05 3.82
N MET A 51 -1.71 3.04 4.07
CA MET A 51 -1.83 1.74 3.39
C MET A 51 -3.09 0.96 3.82
N SER A 52 -3.57 1.13 5.06
CA SER A 52 -4.82 0.54 5.52
C SER A 52 -6.06 1.09 4.82
N GLN A 53 -6.00 2.27 4.18
CA GLN A 53 -7.16 2.81 3.47
C GLN A 53 -7.66 1.90 2.34
N GLY A 54 -6.77 1.13 1.71
CA GLY A 54 -7.17 0.12 0.73
C GLY A 54 -8.04 -0.96 1.36
N PHE A 55 -7.62 -1.47 2.53
CA PHE A 55 -8.37 -2.45 3.30
C PHE A 55 -9.75 -1.91 3.70
N LEU A 56 -9.79 -0.73 4.31
CA LEU A 56 -11.02 -0.12 4.81
C LEU A 56 -12.05 0.22 3.70
N ARG A 57 -11.61 0.31 2.45
CA ARG A 57 -12.51 0.45 1.29
C ARG A 57 -13.09 -0.87 0.80
N MET A 58 -12.42 -1.98 1.12
CA MET A 58 -12.83 -3.33 0.74
C MET A 58 -13.62 -4.03 1.84
N ASP A 59 -13.37 -3.70 3.11
CA ASP A 59 -14.15 -4.10 4.28
C ASP A 59 -15.44 -3.28 4.30
N VAL A 60 -16.49 -3.80 3.66
CA VAL A 60 -17.76 -3.11 3.44
C VAL A 60 -18.62 -3.15 4.71
N ASN A 61 -18.55 -4.25 5.45
CA ASN A 61 -19.33 -4.42 6.67
C ASN A 61 -18.68 -3.76 7.90
N GLY A 62 -17.39 -3.42 7.83
CA GLY A 62 -16.63 -2.74 8.87
C GLY A 62 -16.25 -3.62 10.06
N ASP A 63 -16.19 -4.94 9.89
CA ASP A 63 -15.87 -5.90 10.95
C ASP A 63 -14.36 -6.16 11.12
N GLY A 64 -13.53 -5.53 10.28
CA GLY A 64 -12.08 -5.69 10.30
C GLY A 64 -11.59 -6.93 9.57
N VAL A 65 -12.44 -7.59 8.78
CA VAL A 65 -12.11 -8.76 7.96
C VAL A 65 -12.63 -8.52 6.55
N ILE A 66 -11.82 -8.86 5.54
CA ILE A 66 -12.31 -8.93 4.16
C ILE A 66 -12.63 -10.39 3.84
N ASP A 67 -13.91 -10.70 3.66
CA ASP A 67 -14.39 -12.03 3.32
C ASP A 67 -15.57 -12.03 2.32
N ALA A 68 -16.33 -13.13 2.28
CA ALA A 68 -17.46 -13.28 1.37
C ALA A 68 -18.65 -12.35 1.69
N ASN A 69 -18.69 -11.74 2.88
CA ASN A 69 -19.69 -10.76 3.28
C ASN A 69 -19.42 -9.38 2.65
N ASP A 70 -18.18 -9.10 2.23
CA ASP A 70 -17.79 -7.82 1.63
C ASP A 70 -17.92 -7.79 0.11
N GLY A 71 -18.10 -8.96 -0.51
CA GLY A 71 -18.33 -9.06 -1.95
C GLY A 71 -17.88 -10.37 -2.58
N PRO A 72 -17.97 -10.46 -3.92
CA PRO A 72 -17.56 -11.66 -4.65
C PRO A 72 -16.04 -11.88 -4.53
N MET A 73 -15.67 -12.97 -3.86
CA MET A 73 -14.27 -13.40 -3.71
C MET A 73 -13.95 -14.56 -4.66
N ARG A 74 -12.67 -14.75 -5.00
CA ARG A 74 -12.23 -15.93 -5.76
C ARG A 74 -12.53 -17.20 -4.93
N PRO A 75 -12.97 -18.31 -5.55
CA PRO A 75 -13.16 -19.57 -4.84
C PRO A 75 -11.90 -19.99 -4.07
N GLY A 76 -12.05 -20.31 -2.79
CA GLY A 76 -10.93 -20.71 -1.92
C GLY A 76 -10.05 -19.57 -1.42
N ALA A 77 -10.42 -18.31 -1.67
CA ALA A 77 -9.76 -17.18 -1.03
C ALA A 77 -9.99 -17.23 0.49
N ARG A 78 -8.93 -16.90 1.24
CA ARG A 78 -8.96 -16.89 2.71
C ARG A 78 -9.37 -15.49 3.19
N PRO A 79 -10.07 -15.39 4.33
CA PRO A 79 -10.32 -14.10 4.98
C PRO A 79 -9.01 -13.37 5.24
N ILE A 80 -9.03 -12.05 5.03
CA ILE A 80 -7.89 -11.18 5.33
C ILE A 80 -8.26 -10.33 6.53
N HIS A 81 -7.53 -10.45 7.62
CA HIS A 81 -7.80 -9.67 8.83
C HIS A 81 -7.00 -8.37 8.85
N LEU A 82 -7.62 -7.27 9.29
CA LEU A 82 -7.00 -5.95 9.35
C LEU A 82 -5.75 -5.94 10.24
N ASP A 83 -5.80 -6.63 11.37
CA ASP A 83 -4.69 -6.70 12.32
C ASP A 83 -3.46 -7.40 11.70
N GLU A 84 -3.69 -8.49 10.97
CA GLU A 84 -2.63 -9.19 10.25
C GLU A 84 -2.09 -8.34 9.09
N PHE A 85 -2.98 -7.65 8.37
CA PHE A 85 -2.60 -6.72 7.32
C PHE A 85 -1.71 -5.60 7.88
N GLN A 86 -2.09 -4.97 8.98
CA GLN A 86 -1.29 -3.92 9.63
C GLN A 86 0.07 -4.45 10.14
N ARG A 87 0.11 -5.65 10.73
CA ARG A 87 1.39 -6.28 11.11
C ARG A 87 2.32 -6.50 9.92
N ASN A 88 1.76 -6.88 8.77
CA ASN A 88 2.54 -7.01 7.53
C ASN A 88 3.09 -5.66 7.06
N LEU A 89 2.29 -4.59 7.14
CA LEU A 89 2.73 -3.24 6.80
C LEU A 89 3.86 -2.76 7.70
N ILE A 90 3.75 -2.96 9.02
CA ILE A 90 4.82 -2.61 9.97
C ILE A 90 6.11 -3.36 9.63
N ARG A 91 6.02 -4.67 9.35
CA ARG A 91 7.20 -5.44 8.90
C ARG A 91 7.80 -4.89 7.61
N GLN A 92 6.98 -4.41 6.68
CA GLN A 92 7.45 -3.82 5.44
C GLN A 92 8.10 -2.45 5.67
N PHE A 93 7.52 -1.61 6.54
CA PHE A 93 8.12 -0.34 6.96
C PHE A 93 9.54 -0.56 7.47
N HIS A 94 9.72 -1.49 8.40
CA HIS A 94 11.03 -1.79 9.01
C HIS A 94 12.04 -2.34 7.99
N LYS A 95 11.58 -2.92 6.87
CA LYS A 95 12.46 -3.34 5.77
C LYS A 95 12.86 -2.18 4.86
N LEU A 96 12.01 -1.15 4.76
CA LEU A 96 12.26 0.04 3.96
C LEU A 96 13.11 1.07 4.72
N ASP A 97 12.96 1.15 6.04
CA ASP A 97 13.77 1.98 6.95
C ASP A 97 15.19 1.38 7.07
N ARG A 98 16.07 1.77 6.14
CA ARG A 98 17.41 1.17 6.01
C ARG A 98 18.38 1.77 6.99
N ASN A 99 18.27 3.08 7.22
CA ASN A 99 19.13 3.78 8.16
C ASN A 99 18.66 3.59 9.62
N LYS A 100 17.49 2.97 9.84
CA LYS A 100 16.90 2.65 11.15
C LYS A 100 16.66 3.90 11.99
N ASP A 101 16.23 4.97 11.33
CA ASP A 101 15.93 6.23 12.01
C ASP A 101 14.46 6.32 12.45
N GLY A 102 13.64 5.33 12.09
CA GLY A 102 12.22 5.28 12.42
C GLY A 102 11.33 6.00 11.42
N TYR A 103 11.86 6.43 10.27
CA TYR A 103 11.12 7.16 9.24
C TYR A 103 11.46 6.64 7.84
N LEU A 104 10.57 6.89 6.88
CA LEU A 104 10.84 6.68 5.46
C LEU A 104 10.96 8.03 4.75
N ASN A 105 12.10 8.26 4.11
CA ASN A 105 12.28 9.38 3.19
C ASN A 105 12.01 8.95 1.73
N ALA A 106 11.99 9.94 0.83
CA ALA A 106 11.76 9.69 -0.61
C ALA A 106 12.76 8.71 -1.24
N LYS A 107 14.00 8.62 -0.73
CA LYS A 107 15.01 7.68 -1.23
C LYS A 107 14.66 6.26 -0.80
N GLU A 108 14.25 6.04 0.43
CA GLU A 108 13.86 4.72 0.95
C GLU A 108 12.58 4.19 0.29
N LEU A 109 11.62 5.08 0.00
CA LEU A 109 10.41 4.74 -0.78
C LEU A 109 10.71 4.35 -2.23
N SER A 110 11.83 4.82 -2.79
CA SER A 110 12.21 4.57 -4.20
C SER A 110 12.90 3.22 -4.42
N GLN A 111 13.31 2.53 -3.36
CA GLN A 111 14.14 1.35 -3.47
C GLN A 111 13.31 0.07 -3.36
N PRO A 112 13.46 -0.89 -4.29
CA PRO A 112 12.78 -2.16 -4.17
C PRO A 112 13.25 -2.92 -2.92
N PRO A 113 12.39 -3.78 -2.34
CA PRO A 113 12.82 -4.73 -1.32
C PRO A 113 13.91 -5.63 -1.92
N MET A 114 15.06 -5.70 -1.25
CA MET A 114 16.18 -6.58 -1.63
C MET A 114 15.93 -7.99 -1.10
#